data_AF-A0A1N6FJ06-F1
#
_entry.id   AF-A0A1N6FJ06-F1
#
_cell.length_a   1.000
_cell.length_b   1.000
_cell.length_c   1.000
_cell.angle_alpha   90.00
_cell.angle_beta   90.00
_cell.angle_gamma   90.00
#
_symmetry.space_group_name_H-M   'P 1'
#
loop_
_entity.id
_entity.type
_entity.pdbx_description
1 polymer ?
#
loop_
_entity_poly.entity_id
_entity_poly.type
_entity_poly.pdbx_seq_one_letter_code
_entity_poly.pdbx_strand_id
1 'polypeptide(L)'
;MNPKIRSLFFACLGLLFGMSVMFVYNNFIAEKKVPTKTENISEASVNQSDKQSIDELTNENTVINYVKQNHKLPDYYITKNEAKKLGWNPSQGNLCEVLPGKAIGGDYFGNREGKLPKDEKYFEADVNYSCGNRNSDRIIFTKNGEVYLTKDHYKSFEKK
;
A
#
# COMPACT_ATOMS: atom_id res chain seq x y z
N MET A 1 18.16 -60.31 -5.03
CA MET A 1 18.46 -58.86 -5.08
C MET A 1 19.49 -58.55 -3.99
N ASN A 2 20.59 -57.87 -4.29
CA ASN A 2 21.68 -57.63 -3.32
C ASN A 2 21.16 -56.77 -2.14
N PRO A 3 21.39 -57.16 -0.87
CA PRO A 3 20.87 -56.43 0.30
C PRO A 3 21.35 -54.97 0.36
N LYS A 4 22.57 -54.68 -0.10
CA LYS A 4 23.10 -53.30 -0.18
C LYS A 4 22.33 -52.45 -1.19
N ILE A 5 22.04 -53.03 -2.37
CA ILE A 5 21.25 -52.37 -3.42
C ILE A 5 19.80 -52.17 -2.96
N ARG A 6 19.21 -53.15 -2.27
CA ARG A 6 17.86 -53.05 -1.71
C ARG A 6 17.75 -51.93 -0.67
N SER A 7 18.73 -51.80 0.22
CA SER A 7 18.78 -50.68 1.19
C SER A 7 18.90 -49.32 0.50
N LEU A 8 19.79 -49.21 -0.49
CA LEU A 8 19.97 -47.99 -1.29
C LEU A 8 18.69 -47.60 -2.04
N PHE A 9 17.98 -48.58 -2.61
CA PHE A 9 16.73 -48.35 -3.34
C PHE A 9 15.64 -47.78 -2.43
N PHE A 10 15.48 -48.31 -1.21
CA PHE A 10 14.52 -47.77 -0.24
C PHE A 10 14.92 -46.38 0.27
N ALA A 11 16.22 -46.11 0.45
CA ALA A 11 16.70 -44.79 0.83
C ALA A 11 16.40 -43.72 -0.26
N CYS A 12 16.70 -44.01 -1.53
CA CYS A 12 16.41 -43.10 -2.64
C CYS A 12 14.90 -42.89 -2.84
N LEU A 13 14.08 -43.95 -2.72
CA LEU A 13 12.63 -43.86 -2.89
C LEU A 13 11.97 -42.99 -1.80
N GLY A 14 12.42 -43.12 -0.55
CA GLY A 14 11.94 -42.29 0.56
C GLY A 14 12.30 -40.81 0.39
N LEU A 15 13.51 -40.51 -0.11
CA LEU A 15 13.99 -39.15 -0.32
C LEU A 15 13.21 -38.43 -1.45
N LEU A 16 12.94 -39.13 -2.56
CA LEU A 16 12.11 -38.63 -3.66
C LEU A 16 10.65 -38.43 -3.23
N PHE A 17 10.07 -39.34 -2.45
CA PHE A 17 8.72 -39.18 -1.91
C PHE A 17 8.62 -37.98 -0.97
N GLY A 18 9.60 -37.79 -0.08
CA GLY A 18 9.66 -36.62 0.81
C GLY A 18 9.72 -35.28 0.07
N MET A 19 10.52 -35.17 -0.99
CA MET A 19 10.56 -33.95 -1.81
C MET A 19 9.27 -33.73 -2.59
N SER A 20 8.63 -34.78 -3.11
CA SER A 20 7.32 -34.67 -3.78
C SER A 20 6.22 -34.18 -2.84
N VAL A 21 6.16 -34.71 -1.61
CA VAL A 21 5.19 -34.27 -0.59
C VAL A 21 5.43 -32.81 -0.19
N MET A 22 6.68 -32.39 0.01
CA MET A 22 6.99 -30.97 0.27
C MET A 22 6.62 -30.05 -0.90
N PHE A 23 6.87 -30.47 -2.14
CA PHE A 23 6.52 -29.70 -3.33
C PHE A 23 5.00 -29.52 -3.48
N VAL A 24 4.21 -30.57 -3.24
CA VAL A 24 2.74 -30.51 -3.26
C VAL A 24 2.20 -29.68 -2.09
N TYR A 25 2.76 -29.83 -0.89
CA TYR A 25 2.35 -29.02 0.28
C TYR A 25 2.57 -27.53 0.04
N ASN A 26 3.74 -27.15 -0.51
CA ASN A 26 4.09 -25.76 -0.76
C ASN A 26 3.32 -25.13 -1.94
N ASN A 27 2.95 -25.91 -2.98
CA ASN A 27 2.15 -25.42 -4.11
C ASN A 27 0.62 -25.46 -3.87
N PHE A 28 0.12 -26.30 -2.95
CA PHE A 28 -1.32 -26.60 -2.88
C PHE A 28 -1.98 -26.40 -1.51
N ILE A 29 -1.21 -26.38 -0.41
CA ILE A 29 -1.76 -26.24 0.96
C ILE A 29 -1.33 -24.94 1.64
N ALA A 30 -0.23 -24.32 1.23
CA ALA A 30 0.25 -23.05 1.80
C ALA A 30 -0.77 -21.89 1.71
N GLU A 31 -1.72 -21.92 0.76
CA GLU A 31 -2.78 -20.91 0.62
C GLU A 31 -4.14 -21.29 1.24
N LYS A 32 -4.29 -22.43 1.93
CA LYS A 32 -5.58 -22.84 2.53
C LYS A 32 -5.52 -23.06 4.05
N LYS A 33 -5.73 -21.96 4.80
CA LYS A 33 -6.27 -21.98 6.17
C LYS A 33 -7.55 -21.13 6.27
N VAL A 34 -8.65 -21.80 6.55
CA VAL A 34 -10.09 -21.40 6.63
C VAL A 34 -10.74 -22.42 7.62
N PRO A 35 -11.92 -22.27 8.28
CA PRO A 35 -12.94 -21.21 8.40
C PRO A 35 -13.00 -20.59 9.84
N THR A 36 -14.02 -19.89 10.39
CA THR A 36 -15.33 -19.34 9.94
C THR A 36 -15.73 -18.12 10.80
N LYS A 37 -16.47 -17.14 10.27
CA LYS A 37 -17.80 -16.75 10.80
C LYS A 37 -18.63 -16.03 9.72
N THR A 38 -19.85 -16.49 9.50
CA THR A 38 -20.71 -16.10 8.38
C THR A 38 -21.43 -14.79 8.63
N GLU A 39 -21.15 -13.77 7.81
CA GLU A 39 -22.15 -12.81 7.30
C GLU A 39 -21.82 -12.48 5.83
N ASN A 40 -22.84 -12.18 5.03
CA ASN A 40 -22.73 -12.12 3.57
C ASN A 40 -21.90 -10.92 3.11
N ILE A 41 -20.76 -11.15 2.46
CA ILE A 41 -20.13 -10.16 1.57
C ILE A 41 -19.87 -10.83 0.22
N SER A 42 -20.59 -10.31 -0.78
CA SER A 42 -20.47 -10.64 -2.19
C SER A 42 -19.04 -10.53 -2.72
N GLU A 43 -18.69 -11.43 -3.64
CA GLU A 43 -17.55 -11.29 -4.56
C GLU A 43 -17.74 -10.02 -5.41
N ALA A 44 -17.24 -8.88 -4.92
CA ALA A 44 -17.43 -7.58 -5.56
C ALA A 44 -16.28 -6.61 -5.26
N SER A 45 -15.08 -6.90 -5.76
CA SER A 45 -14.00 -5.90 -5.86
C SER A 45 -13.01 -6.15 -7.02
N VAL A 46 -13.46 -6.85 -8.07
CA VAL A 46 -12.77 -6.89 -9.37
C VAL A 46 -13.79 -6.71 -10.48
N ASN A 47 -14.16 -5.46 -10.77
CA ASN A 47 -14.47 -4.96 -12.12
C ASN A 47 -14.79 -3.46 -12.10
N GLN A 48 -14.36 -2.76 -13.15
CA GLN A 48 -14.63 -1.35 -13.46
C GLN A 48 -14.26 -0.30 -12.39
N SER A 49 -12.97 0.01 -12.31
CA SER A 49 -12.62 1.39 -12.62
C SER A 49 -12.28 1.47 -14.11
N ASP A 50 -12.99 2.29 -14.87
CA ASP A 50 -12.38 2.94 -16.02
C ASP A 50 -11.10 3.64 -15.52
N LYS A 51 -10.01 3.62 -16.30
CA LYS A 51 -8.67 4.06 -15.85
C LYS A 51 -8.62 5.56 -15.54
N GLN A 52 -9.17 5.95 -14.40
CA GLN A 52 -9.05 7.27 -13.81
C GLN A 52 -7.56 7.53 -13.56
N SER A 53 -7.04 8.63 -14.08
CA SER A 53 -5.61 8.89 -14.04
C SER A 53 -5.17 9.27 -12.63
N ILE A 54 -3.88 9.13 -12.31
CA ILE A 54 -3.40 9.36 -10.94
C ILE A 54 -3.56 10.82 -10.50
N ASP A 55 -3.56 11.76 -11.44
CA ASP A 55 -3.84 13.18 -11.21
C ASP A 55 -5.32 13.46 -10.93
N GLU A 56 -6.24 12.76 -11.59
CA GLU A 56 -7.68 12.82 -11.28
C GLU A 56 -7.98 12.20 -9.91
N LEU A 57 -7.37 11.04 -9.61
CA LEU A 57 -7.49 10.38 -8.30
C LEU A 57 -6.95 11.28 -7.18
N THR A 58 -5.74 11.82 -7.34
CA THR A 58 -5.07 12.64 -6.32
C THR A 58 -5.50 14.11 -6.33
N ASN A 59 -6.50 14.51 -7.12
CA ASN A 59 -7.02 15.87 -7.13
C ASN A 59 -7.35 16.35 -5.70
N GLU A 60 -6.87 17.53 -5.32
CA GLU A 60 -6.98 18.02 -3.95
C GLU A 60 -8.41 17.97 -3.40
N ASN A 61 -9.42 18.36 -4.17
CA ASN A 61 -10.81 18.38 -3.69
C ASN A 61 -11.36 16.97 -3.51
N THR A 62 -11.03 16.03 -4.40
CA THR A 62 -11.39 14.60 -4.28
C THR A 62 -10.85 14.03 -2.98
N VAL A 63 -9.55 14.23 -2.73
CA VAL A 63 -8.86 13.66 -1.57
C VAL A 63 -9.30 14.32 -0.26
N ILE A 64 -9.43 15.66 -0.23
CA ILE A 64 -9.93 16.41 0.94
C ILE A 64 -11.33 15.91 1.32
N ASN A 65 -12.25 15.82 0.35
CA ASN A 65 -13.62 15.38 0.62
C ASN A 65 -13.67 13.93 1.12
N TYR A 66 -12.87 13.04 0.54
CA TYR A 66 -12.78 11.65 1.00
C TYR A 66 -12.26 11.57 2.44
N VAL A 67 -11.18 12.28 2.76
CA VAL A 67 -10.57 12.27 4.11
C VAL A 67 -11.52 12.84 5.15
N LYS A 68 -12.25 13.92 4.84
CA LYS A 68 -13.29 14.49 5.71
C LYS A 68 -14.43 13.52 6.00
N GLN A 69 -14.86 12.74 5.02
CA GLN A 69 -16.00 11.82 5.15
C GLN A 69 -15.61 10.48 5.80
N ASN A 70 -14.40 9.98 5.52
CA ASN A 70 -13.97 8.61 5.86
C ASN A 70 -12.93 8.57 6.99
N HIS A 71 -12.38 9.73 7.40
CA HIS A 71 -11.31 9.88 8.39
C HIS A 71 -10.03 9.04 8.10
N LYS A 72 -9.85 8.65 6.83
CA LYS A 72 -8.71 7.91 6.31
C LYS A 72 -8.39 8.35 4.87
N LEU A 73 -7.21 8.01 4.39
CA LEU A 73 -6.87 8.17 2.97
C LEU A 73 -7.55 7.08 2.11
N PRO A 74 -7.77 7.36 0.81
CA PRO A 74 -8.08 6.34 -0.19
C PRO A 74 -6.99 5.26 -0.30
N ASP A 75 -7.39 4.04 -0.67
CA ASP A 75 -6.51 2.86 -0.66
C ASP A 75 -5.44 2.85 -1.80
N TYR A 76 -5.40 3.89 -2.64
CA TYR A 76 -4.29 4.17 -3.57
C TYR A 76 -3.14 4.97 -2.95
N TYR A 77 -3.26 5.43 -1.72
CA TYR A 77 -2.12 5.98 -0.97
C TYR A 77 -1.26 4.88 -0.34
N ILE A 78 0.04 5.12 -0.29
CA ILE A 78 1.06 4.25 0.29
C ILE A 78 2.12 5.09 1.02
N THR A 79 2.63 4.62 2.16
CA THR A 79 3.64 5.40 2.90
C THR A 79 4.98 5.44 2.17
N LYS A 80 5.80 6.46 2.43
CA LYS A 80 7.17 6.57 1.88
C LYS A 80 8.02 5.32 2.14
N ASN A 81 7.83 4.67 3.29
CA ASN A 81 8.60 3.51 3.69
C ASN A 81 8.18 2.23 2.96
N GLU A 82 6.87 2.05 2.73
CA GLU A 82 6.36 0.92 1.94
C GLU A 82 6.72 1.09 0.46
N ALA A 83 6.52 2.29 -0.10
CA ALA A 83 6.90 2.58 -1.48
C ALA A 83 8.39 2.30 -1.75
N LYS A 84 9.29 2.73 -0.85
CA LYS A 84 10.74 2.46 -0.97
C LYS A 84 11.07 0.96 -0.95
N LYS A 85 10.39 0.17 -0.10
CA LYS A 85 10.57 -1.31 -0.06
C LYS A 85 10.14 -1.98 -1.35
N LEU A 86 9.22 -1.37 -2.09
CA LEU A 86 8.71 -1.83 -3.38
C LEU A 86 9.44 -1.21 -4.58
N GLY A 87 10.61 -0.59 -4.36
CA GLY A 87 11.49 -0.09 -5.43
C GLY A 87 11.35 1.39 -5.78
N TRP A 88 10.53 2.17 -5.05
CA TRP A 88 10.44 3.61 -5.29
C TRP A 88 11.74 4.31 -4.88
N ASN A 89 12.35 4.98 -5.85
CA ASN A 89 13.49 5.86 -5.67
C ASN A 89 13.07 7.32 -5.92
N PRO A 90 13.00 8.16 -4.87
CA PRO A 90 12.57 9.55 -5.00
C PRO A 90 13.42 10.39 -5.96
N SER A 91 14.71 10.09 -6.16
CA SER A 91 15.58 10.87 -7.06
C SER A 91 15.42 10.50 -8.54
N GLN A 92 14.75 9.38 -8.84
CA GLN A 92 14.44 8.93 -10.20
C GLN A 92 13.01 9.29 -10.63
N GLY A 93 12.15 9.74 -9.70
CA GLY A 93 10.73 10.00 -10.01
C GLY A 93 9.92 8.75 -10.38
N ASN A 94 10.47 7.54 -10.17
CA ASN A 94 9.98 6.29 -10.76
C ASN A 94 8.70 5.71 -10.11
N LEU A 95 7.96 6.47 -9.29
CA LEU A 95 6.87 5.92 -8.46
C LEU A 95 5.81 5.20 -9.31
N CYS A 96 5.31 5.84 -10.37
CA CYS A 96 4.33 5.23 -11.27
C CYS A 96 4.87 4.06 -12.11
N GLU A 97 6.19 3.91 -12.22
CA GLU A 97 6.83 2.80 -12.95
C GLU A 97 6.83 1.54 -12.07
N VAL A 98 7.21 1.68 -10.80
CA VAL A 98 7.26 0.55 -9.84
C VAL A 98 5.93 0.28 -9.14
N LEU A 99 5.08 1.30 -9.00
CA LEU A 99 3.78 1.26 -8.33
C LEU A 99 2.73 2.03 -9.13
N PRO A 100 2.27 1.49 -10.28
CA PRO A 100 1.23 2.10 -11.10
C PRO A 100 -0.03 2.41 -10.30
N GLY A 101 -0.56 3.63 -10.45
CA GLY A 101 -1.79 4.05 -9.76
C GLY A 101 -1.66 4.25 -8.25
N LYS A 102 -0.44 4.46 -7.72
CA LYS A 102 -0.21 4.80 -6.30
C LYS A 102 0.33 6.22 -6.12
N ALA A 103 0.03 6.80 -4.95
CA ALA A 103 0.51 8.11 -4.51
C ALA A 103 1.08 8.04 -3.08
N ILE A 104 1.98 8.95 -2.73
CA ILE A 104 2.61 8.97 -1.40
C ILE A 104 1.68 9.61 -0.36
N GLY A 105 1.44 8.92 0.76
CA GLY A 105 0.68 9.48 1.87
C GLY A 105 0.53 8.54 3.07
N GLY A 106 0.05 9.09 4.18
CA GLY A 106 -0.16 8.39 5.45
C GLY A 106 1.03 8.44 6.41
N ASP A 107 2.15 9.06 6.02
CA ASP A 107 3.27 9.33 6.91
C ASP A 107 2.89 10.39 7.97
N TYR A 108 3.49 10.30 9.15
CA TYR A 108 3.28 11.25 10.25
C TYR A 108 3.89 12.62 9.94
N PHE A 109 3.08 13.68 10.03
CA PHE A 109 3.53 15.06 9.90
C PHE A 109 3.83 15.67 11.28
N GLY A 110 5.11 15.90 11.57
CA GLY A 110 5.54 16.28 12.92
C GLY A 110 5.31 17.74 13.35
N ASN A 111 4.69 18.60 12.52
CA ASN A 111 4.41 20.03 12.81
C ASN A 111 5.57 20.79 13.51
N ARG A 112 6.82 20.54 13.10
CA ARG A 112 8.03 21.01 13.81
C ARG A 112 8.13 22.54 13.86
N GLU A 113 7.61 23.21 12.85
CA GLU A 113 7.58 24.68 12.75
C GLU A 113 6.37 25.31 13.48
N GLY A 114 5.46 24.50 14.06
CA GLY A 114 4.34 24.97 14.87
C GLY A 114 3.30 25.80 14.11
N LYS A 115 3.19 25.62 12.79
CA LYS A 115 2.26 26.35 11.91
C LYS A 115 0.82 25.85 11.99
N LEU A 116 0.61 24.65 12.51
CA LEU A 116 -0.70 24.08 12.84
C LEU A 116 -0.87 24.01 14.37
N PRO A 117 -2.11 23.85 14.90
CA PRO A 117 -2.35 23.58 16.32
C PRO A 117 -1.44 22.48 16.91
N LYS A 118 -1.11 22.56 18.20
CA LYS A 118 -0.05 21.71 18.80
C LYS A 118 -0.54 20.39 19.38
N ASP A 119 -1.80 20.31 19.79
CA ASP A 119 -2.34 19.17 20.55
C ASP A 119 -2.92 18.05 19.66
N GLU A 120 -2.70 18.15 18.35
CA GLU A 120 -3.24 17.26 17.33
C GLU A 120 -2.18 16.36 16.68
N LYS A 121 -2.60 15.18 16.21
CA LYS A 121 -1.73 14.24 15.49
C LYS A 121 -2.01 14.30 14.00
N TYR A 122 -1.05 14.85 13.27
CA TYR A 122 -1.14 15.07 11.84
C TYR A 122 -0.49 13.98 11.00
N PHE A 123 -1.04 13.79 9.81
CA PHE A 123 -0.54 12.93 8.74
C PHE A 123 -0.49 13.74 7.44
N GLU A 124 0.42 13.39 6.52
CA GLU A 124 0.55 14.05 5.22
C GLU A 124 0.15 13.13 4.06
N ALA A 125 -0.35 13.70 2.97
CA ALA A 125 -0.52 13.01 1.70
C ALA A 125 -0.31 13.95 0.50
N ASP A 126 0.26 13.43 -0.58
CA ASP A 126 0.43 14.13 -1.85
C ASP A 126 -0.92 14.35 -2.53
N VAL A 127 -1.14 15.55 -3.08
CA VAL A 127 -2.28 15.84 -3.95
C VAL A 127 -1.79 16.46 -5.26
N ASN A 128 -2.64 16.46 -6.28
CA ASN A 128 -2.34 16.96 -7.63
C ASN A 128 -1.10 16.27 -8.27
N TYR A 129 -0.90 14.98 -7.99
CA TYR A 129 0.26 14.21 -8.43
C TYR A 129 0.04 13.54 -9.79
N SER A 130 0.91 13.84 -10.77
CA SER A 130 0.78 13.45 -12.17
C SER A 130 1.94 12.57 -12.69
N CYS A 131 2.39 11.63 -11.85
CA CYS A 131 3.59 10.81 -12.07
C CYS A 131 4.92 11.60 -12.09
N GLY A 132 6.04 10.88 -12.19
CA GLY A 132 7.37 11.46 -12.12
C GLY A 132 7.74 11.95 -10.71
N ASN A 133 8.47 13.06 -10.65
CA ASN A 133 8.85 13.70 -9.40
C ASN A 133 7.63 14.26 -8.65
N ARG A 134 7.64 14.13 -7.32
CA ARG A 134 6.60 14.69 -6.44
C ARG A 134 6.62 16.22 -6.52
N ASN A 135 5.43 16.83 -6.62
CA ASN A 135 5.21 18.27 -6.62
C ASN A 135 5.37 18.89 -5.20
N SER A 136 4.96 20.14 -5.00
CA SER A 136 4.92 20.85 -3.71
C SER A 136 3.68 20.58 -2.84
N ASP A 137 2.64 19.97 -3.40
CA ASP A 137 1.26 20.08 -2.92
C ASP A 137 0.89 18.92 -1.99
N ARG A 138 0.44 19.25 -0.78
CA ARG A 138 0.12 18.27 0.25
C ARG A 138 -1.14 18.65 1.00
N ILE A 139 -1.94 17.65 1.34
CA ILE A 139 -2.84 17.78 2.49
C ILE A 139 -2.13 17.37 3.77
N ILE A 140 -2.44 18.07 4.85
CA ILE A 140 -2.11 17.68 6.23
C ILE A 140 -3.44 17.46 6.95
N PHE A 141 -3.63 16.29 7.57
CA PHE A 141 -4.93 15.91 8.15
C PHE A 141 -4.80 15.23 9.51
N THR A 142 -5.86 15.31 10.32
CA THR A 142 -5.97 14.60 11.61
C THR A 142 -6.87 13.37 11.48
N LYS A 143 -6.83 12.47 12.48
CA LYS A 143 -7.77 11.33 12.56
C LYS A 143 -9.23 11.75 12.80
N ASN A 144 -9.46 13.01 13.13
CA ASN A 144 -10.79 13.57 13.37
C ASN A 144 -11.40 14.21 12.10
N GLY A 145 -10.74 14.07 10.94
CA GLY A 145 -11.23 14.59 9.65
C GLY A 145 -10.92 16.07 9.41
N GLU A 146 -10.14 16.74 10.26
CA GLU A 146 -9.63 18.07 9.93
C GLU A 146 -8.60 17.99 8.80
N VAL A 147 -8.67 18.90 7.83
CA VAL A 147 -7.75 18.94 6.68
C VAL A 147 -7.24 20.36 6.42
N TYR A 148 -5.95 20.45 6.14
CA TYR A 148 -5.23 21.65 5.74
C TYR A 148 -4.52 21.38 4.41
N LEU A 149 -4.42 22.37 3.54
CA LEU A 149 -3.73 22.29 2.25
C LEU A 149 -2.50 23.19 2.25
N THR A 150 -1.38 22.69 1.73
CA THR A 150 -0.20 23.49 1.35
C THR A 150 0.10 23.28 -0.13
N LYS A 151 0.42 24.36 -0.85
CA LYS A 151 0.88 24.34 -2.25
C LYS A 151 2.29 24.89 -2.43
N ASP A 152 3.00 25.08 -1.32
CA ASP A 152 4.27 25.79 -1.24
C ASP A 152 5.33 25.02 -0.46
N HIS A 153 5.15 23.70 -0.35
CA HIS A 153 6.02 22.76 0.36
C HIS A 153 6.15 23.14 1.85
N TYR A 154 5.00 23.16 2.54
CA TYR A 154 4.84 23.39 3.98
C TYR A 154 5.19 24.82 4.47
N LYS A 155 5.31 25.81 3.57
CA LYS A 155 5.58 27.20 3.97
C LYS A 155 4.34 27.85 4.58
N SER A 156 3.16 27.63 4.01
CA SER A 156 1.86 28.08 4.51
C SER A 156 0.80 26.97 4.44
N PHE A 157 -0.29 27.15 5.18
CA PHE A 157 -1.39 26.20 5.25
C PHE A 157 -2.74 26.92 5.20
N GLU A 158 -3.64 26.44 4.34
CA GLU A 158 -5.04 26.85 4.27
C GLU A 158 -5.91 25.77 4.91
N LYS A 159 -6.78 26.12 5.89
CA LYS A 159 -7.76 25.15 6.42
C LYS A 159 -8.85 24.94 5.38
N LYS A 160 -9.21 23.68 5.10
CA LYS A 160 -10.16 23.30 4.06
C LYS A 160 -11.45 22.74 4.62
#